data_AF-C4PRN4-F1
#
_entry.id   AF-C4PRN4-F1
#
_cell.length_a   1.000
_cell.length_b   1.000
_cell.length_c   1.000
_cell.angle_alpha   90.00
_cell.angle_beta   90.00
_cell.angle_gamma   90.00
#
_symmetry.space_group_name_H-M   'P 1'
#
loop_
_entity.id
_entity.type
_entity.pdbx_description
1 polymer ?
#
loop_
_entity_poly.entity_id
_entity_poly.type
_entity_poly.pdbx_seq_one_letter_code
_entity_poly.pdbx_strand_id
1 'polypeptide(L)'
;HQYDRGGNLTVNGKPSFSVDEAATQLLRDGAAYQDKDGSGKIELTYTFLTSASSSTMNKHGITGFSQFSAQQKAQAALAMQSWADVANVTFTEKSFGGDGHMTFGNYSGGQDGAAAFAYLPGTGAGYDGTSWYLTGGGYNVNKTPDLNNYGRQTLTHEIGHTLGLAHPGDYNAGEGAPTYNDATYGEDTRGYSVMSYWSESNTDQNFSKSGVEAYASGPLMDDIAAIQKLYGANTTTRTGDTTYGFNSNAGRDFLSASSSSDKVVFSVWDAGGKDTL
;
A
#
# COMPACT_ATOMS: atom_id res chain seq x y z
N HIS A 1 -14.37 7.33 22.04
CA HIS A 1 -14.74 6.09 22.75
C HIS A 1 -15.26 4.97 21.85
N GLN A 2 -15.79 5.21 20.63
CA GLN A 2 -16.25 4.10 19.76
C GLN A 2 -15.10 3.23 19.20
N TYR A 3 -13.99 3.85 18.78
CA TYR A 3 -12.81 3.18 18.21
C TYR A 3 -11.54 3.58 18.98
N ASP A 4 -11.63 3.68 20.30
CA ASP A 4 -10.45 3.93 21.12
C ASP A 4 -9.49 2.73 21.04
N ARG A 5 -8.20 3.01 20.95
CA ARG A 5 -7.14 1.98 20.82
C ARG A 5 -5.92 2.33 21.67
N GLY A 6 -5.13 1.31 22.02
CA GLY A 6 -3.92 1.43 22.83
C GLY A 6 -4.14 1.25 24.34
N GLY A 7 -3.04 1.37 25.10
CA GLY A 7 -3.06 1.22 26.55
C GLY A 7 -3.31 -0.23 26.99
N ASN A 8 -4.17 -0.43 27.99
CA ASN A 8 -4.52 -1.77 28.51
C ASN A 8 -5.74 -2.39 27.82
N LEU A 9 -6.17 -1.83 26.69
CA LEU A 9 -7.32 -2.34 25.94
C LEU A 9 -6.97 -3.64 25.21
N THR A 10 -7.99 -4.46 24.98
CA THR A 10 -7.89 -5.64 24.13
C THR A 10 -8.99 -5.61 23.08
N VAL A 11 -8.66 -6.10 21.88
CA VAL A 11 -9.59 -6.18 20.75
C VAL A 11 -9.49 -7.60 20.20
N ASN A 12 -10.60 -8.34 20.24
CA ASN A 12 -10.67 -9.74 19.81
C ASN A 12 -9.58 -10.65 20.41
N GLY A 13 -9.35 -10.50 21.72
CA GLY A 13 -8.39 -11.31 22.47
C GLY A 13 -6.91 -10.95 22.25
N LYS A 14 -6.63 -9.85 21.54
CA LYS A 14 -5.28 -9.36 21.25
C LYS A 14 -5.02 -8.03 21.97
N PRO A 15 -3.75 -7.66 22.22
CA PRO A 15 -3.44 -6.31 22.67
C PRO A 15 -3.95 -5.29 21.64
N SER A 16 -4.56 -4.21 22.12
CA SER A 16 -4.88 -3.05 21.29
C SER A 16 -3.65 -2.15 21.20
N PHE A 17 -3.18 -1.88 20.00
CA PHE A 17 -2.04 -0.99 19.77
C PHE A 17 -2.54 0.43 19.52
N SER A 18 -1.81 1.42 20.03
CA SER A 18 -1.89 2.79 19.53
C SER A 18 -1.40 2.87 18.07
N VAL A 19 -1.67 4.00 17.41
CA VAL A 19 -1.17 4.25 16.04
C VAL A 19 0.36 4.19 16.00
N ASP A 20 1.06 4.72 17.01
CA ASP A 20 2.53 4.71 17.07
C ASP A 20 3.11 3.30 17.29
N GLU A 21 2.44 2.46 18.07
CA GLU A 21 2.82 1.05 18.27
C GLU A 21 2.62 0.25 16.97
N ALA A 22 1.49 0.43 16.30
CA ALA A 22 1.22 -0.19 14.99
C ALA A 22 2.22 0.27 13.92
N ALA A 23 2.53 1.57 13.85
CA ALA A 23 3.55 2.11 12.98
C ALA A 23 4.94 1.51 13.25
N THR A 24 5.28 1.29 14.51
CA THR A 24 6.55 0.63 14.89
C THR A 24 6.56 -0.83 14.45
N GLN A 25 5.44 -1.54 14.60
CA GLN A 25 5.29 -2.93 14.21
C GLN A 25 5.40 -3.13 12.69
N LEU A 26 4.82 -2.22 11.89
CA LEU A 26 4.96 -2.18 10.44
C LEU A 26 6.41 -1.99 9.97
N LEU A 27 7.26 -1.39 10.80
CA LEU A 27 8.67 -1.08 10.49
C LEU A 27 9.67 -2.01 11.19
N ARG A 28 9.20 -3.13 11.78
CA ARG A 28 10.04 -4.00 12.63
C ARG A 28 11.29 -4.56 11.93
N ASP A 29 11.27 -4.66 10.61
CA ASP A 29 12.38 -5.19 9.82
C ASP A 29 13.50 -4.15 9.58
N GLY A 30 13.26 -2.88 9.88
CA GLY A 30 14.26 -1.81 9.72
C GLY A 30 14.67 -1.54 8.26
N ALA A 31 13.88 -2.00 7.30
CA ALA A 31 14.14 -1.81 5.88
C ALA A 31 13.80 -0.37 5.44
N ALA A 32 14.77 0.33 4.86
CA ALA A 32 14.58 1.70 4.42
C ALA A 32 15.52 2.06 3.26
N TYR A 33 15.08 2.95 2.38
CA TYR A 33 15.98 3.67 1.50
C TYR A 33 16.80 4.71 2.28
N GLN A 34 17.95 5.08 1.73
CA GLN A 34 18.82 6.12 2.26
C GLN A 34 18.73 7.33 1.33
N ASP A 35 18.57 8.52 1.91
CA ASP A 35 18.72 9.80 1.20
C ASP A 35 20.21 9.99 0.84
N LYS A 36 20.59 9.68 -0.39
CA LYS A 36 21.99 9.66 -0.83
C LYS A 36 22.53 11.05 -1.11
N ASP A 37 21.66 11.99 -1.46
CA ASP A 37 22.05 13.35 -1.86
C ASP A 37 21.81 14.39 -0.74
N GLY A 38 21.18 13.99 0.36
CA GLY A 38 20.91 14.84 1.51
C GLY A 38 19.83 15.89 1.24
N SER A 39 18.94 15.64 0.28
CA SER A 39 17.87 16.56 -0.10
C SER A 39 16.74 16.65 0.93
N GLY A 40 16.71 15.74 1.91
CA GLY A 40 15.61 15.59 2.86
C GLY A 40 14.40 14.87 2.27
N LYS A 41 14.58 14.18 1.13
CA LYS A 41 13.57 13.37 0.44
C LYS A 41 14.19 12.07 -0.03
N ILE A 42 13.35 11.04 -0.17
CA ILE A 42 13.73 9.84 -0.90
C ILE A 42 13.28 9.98 -2.35
N GLU A 43 14.23 10.06 -3.27
CA GLU A 43 13.97 10.13 -4.71
C GLU A 43 14.00 8.74 -5.34
N LEU A 44 12.82 8.18 -5.61
CA LEU A 44 12.69 6.89 -6.27
C LEU A 44 12.43 7.06 -7.76
N THR A 45 13.15 6.28 -8.56
CA THR A 45 12.84 6.11 -9.97
C THR A 45 12.08 4.82 -10.20
N TYR A 46 11.27 4.74 -11.26
CA TYR A 46 10.58 3.49 -11.59
C TYR A 46 10.54 3.20 -13.09
N THR A 47 10.43 1.91 -13.43
CA THR A 47 10.07 1.42 -14.77
C THR A 47 8.95 0.40 -14.73
N PHE A 48 8.07 0.47 -15.73
CA PHE A 48 7.21 -0.66 -16.09
C PHE A 48 7.97 -1.57 -17.04
N LEU A 49 8.25 -2.80 -16.62
CA LEU A 49 9.05 -3.74 -17.42
C LEU A 49 8.34 -4.02 -18.75
N THR A 50 9.10 -3.97 -19.85
CA THR A 50 8.65 -4.40 -21.19
C THR A 50 9.10 -5.82 -21.54
N SER A 51 10.07 -6.35 -20.80
CA SER A 51 10.59 -7.70 -20.92
C SER A 51 11.26 -8.14 -19.62
N ALA A 52 11.25 -9.45 -19.33
CA ALA A 52 12.05 -10.05 -18.26
C ALA A 52 12.76 -11.30 -18.79
N SER A 53 14.03 -11.47 -18.46
CA SER A 53 14.79 -12.66 -18.87
C SER A 53 14.33 -13.90 -18.09
N SER A 54 14.53 -15.10 -18.65
CA SER A 54 14.26 -16.33 -17.90
C SER A 54 15.07 -16.43 -16.61
N SER A 55 16.29 -15.87 -16.58
CA SER A 55 17.09 -15.80 -15.34
C SER A 55 16.44 -14.92 -14.29
N THR A 56 15.88 -13.77 -14.68
CA THR A 56 15.12 -12.88 -13.79
C THR A 56 13.88 -13.60 -13.25
N MET A 57 13.08 -14.20 -14.14
CA MET A 57 11.86 -14.90 -13.74
C MET A 57 12.15 -16.07 -12.79
N ASN A 58 13.16 -16.90 -13.11
CA ASN A 58 13.57 -18.02 -12.28
C ASN A 58 14.10 -17.58 -10.91
N LYS A 59 14.83 -16.45 -10.85
CA LYS A 59 15.32 -15.88 -9.59
C LYS A 59 14.18 -15.55 -8.62
N HIS A 60 13.04 -15.13 -9.14
CA HIS A 60 11.83 -14.85 -8.37
C HIS A 60 10.87 -16.05 -8.26
N GLY A 61 11.23 -17.22 -8.78
CA GLY A 61 10.37 -18.42 -8.75
C GLY A 61 9.07 -18.27 -9.55
N ILE A 62 9.05 -17.42 -10.58
CA ILE A 62 7.87 -17.12 -11.40
C ILE A 62 8.08 -17.43 -12.87
N THR A 63 6.98 -17.49 -13.63
CA THR A 63 6.96 -17.74 -15.08
C THR A 63 5.92 -16.86 -15.78
N GLY A 64 5.97 -16.81 -17.12
CA GLY A 64 4.94 -16.17 -17.94
C GLY A 64 4.87 -14.66 -17.76
N PHE A 65 5.99 -13.99 -18.02
CA PHE A 65 6.07 -12.54 -17.99
C PHE A 65 5.01 -11.91 -18.89
N SER A 66 4.35 -10.85 -18.40
CA SER A 66 3.69 -9.88 -19.26
C SER A 66 3.90 -8.47 -18.74
N GLN A 67 3.95 -7.50 -19.66
CA GLN A 67 4.06 -6.09 -19.31
C GLN A 67 2.76 -5.60 -18.65
N PHE A 68 2.88 -4.54 -17.85
CA PHE A 68 1.71 -3.83 -17.34
C PHE A 68 0.88 -3.24 -18.49
N SER A 69 -0.44 -3.42 -18.41
CA SER A 69 -1.40 -2.75 -19.30
C SER A 69 -1.46 -1.24 -19.02
N ALA A 70 -2.04 -0.46 -19.93
CA ALA A 70 -2.22 0.98 -19.71
C ALA A 70 -3.01 1.29 -18.42
N GLN A 71 -4.02 0.48 -18.10
CA GLN A 71 -4.79 0.60 -16.87
C GLN A 71 -3.93 0.32 -15.63
N GLN A 72 -3.13 -0.75 -15.65
CA GLN A 72 -2.23 -1.06 -14.53
C GLN A 72 -1.20 0.07 -14.31
N LYS A 73 -0.61 0.61 -15.39
CA LYS A 73 0.32 1.74 -15.30
C LYS A 73 -0.31 2.99 -14.69
N ALA A 74 -1.52 3.35 -15.14
CA ALA A 74 -2.24 4.51 -14.62
C ALA A 74 -2.57 4.34 -13.13
N GLN A 75 -3.02 3.16 -12.71
CA GLN A 75 -3.38 2.89 -11.33
C GLN A 75 -2.16 2.77 -10.41
N ALA A 76 -1.04 2.24 -10.90
CA ALA A 76 0.23 2.23 -10.19
C ALA A 76 0.75 3.66 -9.94
N ALA A 77 0.62 4.56 -10.93
CA ALA A 77 0.97 5.97 -10.76
C ALA A 77 0.13 6.66 -9.68
N LEU A 78 -1.18 6.37 -9.62
CA LEU A 78 -2.06 6.90 -8.57
C LEU A 78 -1.74 6.32 -7.18
N ALA A 79 -1.35 5.05 -7.09
CA ALA A 79 -0.90 4.42 -5.84
C ALA A 79 0.45 5.00 -5.36
N MET A 80 1.41 5.22 -6.26
CA MET A 80 2.66 5.94 -5.93
C MET A 80 2.37 7.37 -5.47
N GLN A 81 1.45 8.07 -6.14
CA GLN A 81 1.05 9.41 -5.76
C GLN A 81 0.43 9.47 -4.36
N SER A 82 -0.38 8.49 -3.95
CA SER A 82 -0.98 8.46 -2.61
C SER A 82 0.05 8.24 -1.50
N TRP A 83 1.14 7.50 -1.76
CA TRP A 83 2.29 7.42 -0.84
C TRP A 83 3.10 8.71 -0.79
N ALA A 84 3.40 9.32 -1.94
CA ALA A 84 4.14 10.58 -2.02
C ALA A 84 3.39 11.77 -1.38
N ASP A 85 2.06 11.70 -1.33
CA ASP A 85 1.24 12.71 -0.67
C ASP A 85 1.51 12.78 0.84
N VAL A 86 1.81 11.66 1.48
CA VAL A 86 1.84 11.57 2.95
C VAL A 86 3.25 11.59 3.54
N ALA A 87 4.27 11.24 2.75
CA ALA A 87 5.67 11.22 3.19
C ALA A 87 6.61 11.91 2.18
N ASN A 88 7.83 12.25 2.61
CA ASN A 88 8.84 12.88 1.75
C ASN A 88 9.51 11.88 0.79
N VAL A 89 8.70 11.21 -0.03
CA VAL A 89 9.13 10.30 -1.09
C VAL A 89 8.63 10.84 -2.43
N THR A 90 9.43 10.73 -3.47
CA THR A 90 9.03 11.10 -4.84
C THR A 90 9.24 9.93 -5.79
N PHE A 91 8.40 9.86 -6.83
CA PHE A 91 8.45 8.81 -7.83
C PHE A 91 8.58 9.43 -9.22
N THR A 92 9.61 9.03 -9.96
CA THR A 92 9.84 9.52 -11.33
C THR A 92 10.07 8.37 -12.31
N GLU A 93 9.31 8.31 -13.40
CA GLU A 93 9.52 7.30 -14.44
C GLU A 93 10.84 7.57 -15.17
N LYS A 94 11.85 6.72 -14.95
CA LYS A 94 13.20 6.79 -15.53
C LYS A 94 13.80 5.40 -15.59
N SER A 95 14.78 5.18 -16.46
CA SER A 95 15.43 3.87 -16.60
C SER A 95 16.24 3.41 -15.39
N PHE A 96 16.78 4.33 -14.59
CA PHE A 96 17.50 4.09 -13.33
C PHE A 96 17.79 5.44 -12.63
N GLY A 97 18.30 5.38 -11.39
CA GLY A 97 18.81 6.53 -10.64
C GLY A 97 18.08 6.75 -9.31
N GLY A 98 18.36 7.89 -8.68
CA GLY A 98 17.81 8.25 -7.37
C GLY A 98 18.38 7.41 -6.22
N ASP A 99 17.66 7.45 -5.10
CA ASP A 99 17.94 6.67 -3.90
C ASP A 99 17.60 5.19 -4.07
N GLY A 100 16.66 4.90 -4.97
CA GLY A 100 16.27 3.55 -5.35
C GLY A 100 15.62 3.51 -6.73
N HIS A 101 15.63 2.32 -7.34
CA HIS A 101 14.93 2.06 -8.59
C HIS A 101 13.90 0.96 -8.40
N MET A 102 12.66 1.21 -8.82
CA MET A 102 11.54 0.29 -8.71
C MET A 102 11.15 -0.30 -10.06
N THR A 103 10.70 -1.55 -10.06
CA THR A 103 10.21 -2.20 -11.27
C THR A 103 8.89 -2.88 -11.04
N PHE A 104 7.99 -2.79 -12.03
CA PHE A 104 6.67 -3.41 -12.02
C PHE A 104 6.53 -4.38 -13.20
N GLY A 105 6.07 -5.60 -12.93
CA GLY A 105 5.83 -6.61 -13.96
C GLY A 105 4.74 -7.61 -13.57
N ASN A 106 4.12 -8.25 -14.56
CA ASN A 106 3.17 -9.33 -14.30
C ASN A 106 3.83 -10.70 -14.47
N TYR A 107 3.29 -11.69 -13.77
CA TYR A 107 3.60 -13.11 -13.97
C TYR A 107 2.30 -13.94 -14.11
N SER A 108 2.42 -15.19 -14.57
CA SER A 108 1.25 -16.06 -14.80
C SER A 108 1.29 -17.41 -14.10
N GLY A 109 2.40 -17.76 -13.42
CA GLY A 109 2.53 -18.99 -12.64
C GLY A 109 3.81 -19.02 -11.81
N GLY A 110 3.85 -19.93 -10.82
CA GLY A 110 4.81 -19.89 -9.71
C GLY A 110 4.25 -19.12 -8.52
N GLN A 111 4.99 -19.06 -7.40
CA GLN A 111 4.59 -18.37 -6.16
C GLN A 111 3.15 -18.73 -5.72
N ASP A 112 2.91 -20.03 -5.53
CA ASP A 112 1.57 -20.56 -5.26
C ASP A 112 0.92 -19.89 -4.04
N GLY A 113 -0.30 -19.39 -4.22
CA GLY A 113 -1.05 -18.68 -3.18
C GLY A 113 -0.88 -17.16 -3.17
N ALA A 114 0.14 -16.60 -3.82
CA ALA A 114 0.37 -15.16 -3.89
C ALA A 114 -0.45 -14.50 -5.01
N ALA A 115 -1.17 -13.43 -4.67
CA ALA A 115 -1.80 -12.55 -5.67
C ALA A 115 -0.79 -11.57 -6.28
N ALA A 116 0.19 -11.16 -5.49
CA ALA A 116 1.34 -10.36 -5.86
C ALA A 116 2.42 -10.54 -4.78
N PHE A 117 3.61 -10.03 -5.03
CA PHE A 117 4.68 -9.91 -4.03
C PHE A 117 5.64 -8.79 -4.40
N ALA A 118 6.34 -8.29 -3.39
CA ALA A 118 7.39 -7.29 -3.51
C ALA A 118 8.51 -7.57 -2.51
N TYR A 119 9.61 -6.83 -2.62
CA TYR A 119 10.74 -6.95 -1.73
C TYR A 119 11.01 -5.64 -1.01
N LEU A 120 11.24 -5.75 0.30
CA LEU A 120 11.67 -4.66 1.15
C LEU A 120 13.04 -4.10 0.66
N PRO A 121 13.32 -2.79 0.86
CA PRO A 121 14.63 -2.22 0.61
C PRO A 121 15.75 -2.99 1.35
N GLY A 122 16.88 -3.23 0.68
CA GLY A 122 18.03 -3.91 1.29
C GLY A 122 17.98 -5.45 1.24
N THR A 123 16.98 -6.04 0.60
CA THR A 123 16.92 -7.51 0.35
C THR A 123 18.10 -7.99 -0.50
N GLY A 124 18.58 -7.16 -1.42
CA GLY A 124 19.79 -7.38 -2.19
C GLY A 124 19.65 -7.07 -3.68
N ALA A 125 20.79 -7.10 -4.37
CA ALA A 125 20.89 -6.74 -5.78
C ALA A 125 19.89 -7.55 -6.65
N GLY A 126 19.05 -6.81 -7.37
CA GLY A 126 18.02 -7.36 -8.26
C GLY A 126 16.82 -7.98 -7.53
N TYR A 127 16.58 -7.61 -6.27
CA TYR A 127 15.32 -7.81 -5.55
C TYR A 127 14.73 -6.46 -5.12
N ASP A 128 15.58 -5.57 -4.61
CA ASP A 128 15.21 -4.25 -4.12
C ASP A 128 14.34 -3.48 -5.13
N GLY A 129 13.21 -2.95 -4.66
CA GLY A 129 12.28 -2.16 -5.47
C GLY A 129 11.48 -2.95 -6.51
N THR A 130 11.62 -4.28 -6.58
CA THR A 130 10.85 -5.10 -7.54
C THR A 130 9.51 -5.50 -6.93
N SER A 131 8.43 -5.38 -7.72
CA SER A 131 7.10 -5.90 -7.40
C SER A 131 6.48 -6.63 -8.59
N TRP A 132 5.80 -7.74 -8.31
CA TRP A 132 5.30 -8.70 -9.29
C TRP A 132 3.85 -9.06 -9.04
N TYR A 133 3.02 -9.08 -10.09
CA TYR A 133 1.56 -9.17 -9.97
C TYR A 133 1.00 -10.34 -10.79
N LEU A 134 0.23 -11.23 -10.15
CA LEU A 134 -0.33 -12.40 -10.83
C LEU A 134 -1.45 -12.00 -11.78
N THR A 135 -1.38 -12.47 -13.03
CA THR A 135 -2.43 -12.29 -14.05
C THR A 135 -2.78 -13.61 -14.77
N GLY A 136 -2.29 -14.74 -14.24
CA GLY A 136 -2.51 -16.09 -14.76
C GLY A 136 -3.34 -16.97 -13.84
N GLY A 137 -3.42 -18.27 -14.15
CA GLY A 137 -4.04 -19.26 -13.27
C GLY A 137 -5.54 -19.06 -12.98
N GLY A 138 -6.25 -18.29 -13.83
CA GLY A 138 -7.65 -17.91 -13.59
C GLY A 138 -7.82 -16.68 -12.69
N TYR A 139 -6.73 -16.13 -12.14
CA TYR A 139 -6.76 -14.91 -11.33
C TYR A 139 -6.71 -13.66 -12.23
N ASN A 140 -7.80 -12.88 -12.23
CA ASN A 140 -7.95 -11.71 -13.11
C ASN A 140 -7.98 -10.38 -12.36
N VAL A 141 -7.95 -10.36 -11.03
CA VAL A 141 -8.15 -9.14 -10.23
C VAL A 141 -7.10 -8.06 -10.56
N ASN A 142 -5.83 -8.44 -10.70
CA ASN A 142 -4.75 -7.50 -11.04
C ASN A 142 -4.75 -7.02 -12.50
N LYS A 143 -5.59 -7.59 -13.38
CA LYS A 143 -5.69 -7.13 -14.78
C LYS A 143 -6.47 -5.82 -14.89
N THR A 144 -7.39 -5.58 -13.96
CA THR A 144 -8.31 -4.45 -13.96
C THR A 144 -8.30 -3.71 -12.62
N PRO A 145 -7.13 -3.22 -12.14
CA PRO A 145 -7.10 -2.39 -10.94
C PRO A 145 -7.93 -1.13 -11.20
N ASP A 146 -8.69 -0.71 -10.21
CA ASP A 146 -9.54 0.48 -10.28
C ASP A 146 -9.89 0.98 -8.88
N LEU A 147 -10.40 2.20 -8.79
CA LEU A 147 -10.80 2.83 -7.53
C LEU A 147 -11.66 1.87 -6.69
N ASN A 148 -11.23 1.70 -5.44
CA ASN A 148 -11.87 0.92 -4.39
C ASN A 148 -11.98 -0.59 -4.63
N ASN A 149 -11.27 -1.14 -5.62
CA ASN A 149 -11.20 -2.58 -5.83
C ASN A 149 -9.90 -3.17 -5.28
N TYR A 150 -9.89 -4.50 -5.12
CA TYR A 150 -8.76 -5.20 -4.52
C TYR A 150 -7.47 -5.04 -5.35
N GLY A 151 -7.54 -4.98 -6.67
CA GLY A 151 -6.35 -4.80 -7.52
C GLY A 151 -5.64 -3.45 -7.30
N ARG A 152 -6.40 -2.37 -7.05
CA ARG A 152 -5.81 -1.06 -6.68
C ARG A 152 -5.23 -1.08 -5.26
N GLN A 153 -5.85 -1.78 -4.32
CA GLN A 153 -5.27 -1.98 -2.99
C GLN A 153 -3.98 -2.81 -3.08
N THR A 154 -3.93 -3.87 -3.90
CA THR A 154 -2.72 -4.68 -4.13
C THR A 154 -1.56 -3.83 -4.66
N LEU A 155 -1.80 -2.93 -5.62
CA LEU A 155 -0.76 -1.98 -6.05
C LEU A 155 -0.25 -1.13 -4.89
N THR A 156 -1.15 -0.58 -4.09
CA THR A 156 -0.78 0.27 -2.93
C THR A 156 0.00 -0.52 -1.89
N HIS A 157 -0.41 -1.77 -1.63
CA HIS A 157 0.21 -2.71 -0.71
C HIS A 157 1.64 -3.09 -1.13
N GLU A 158 1.82 -3.56 -2.37
CA GLU A 158 3.15 -3.95 -2.86
C GLU A 158 4.11 -2.75 -2.93
N ILE A 159 3.60 -1.55 -3.25
CA ILE A 159 4.41 -0.34 -3.16
C ILE A 159 4.81 -0.06 -1.69
N GLY A 160 3.90 -0.27 -0.72
CA GLY A 160 4.22 -0.19 0.70
C GLY A 160 5.38 -1.10 1.12
N HIS A 161 5.38 -2.36 0.65
CA HIS A 161 6.51 -3.28 0.82
C HIS A 161 7.79 -2.72 0.19
N THR A 162 7.76 -2.26 -1.07
CA THR A 162 8.96 -1.67 -1.69
C THR A 162 9.48 -0.43 -0.97
N LEU A 163 8.63 0.26 -0.18
CA LEU A 163 9.00 1.41 0.64
C LEU A 163 9.53 1.01 2.02
N GLY A 164 9.38 -0.24 2.46
CA GLY A 164 9.93 -0.75 3.72
C GLY A 164 8.89 -1.13 4.78
N LEU A 165 7.59 -1.15 4.45
CA LEU A 165 6.56 -1.57 5.39
C LEU A 165 6.34 -3.08 5.28
N ALA A 166 6.41 -3.79 6.40
CA ALA A 166 6.03 -5.19 6.49
C ALA A 166 4.51 -5.35 6.65
N HIS A 167 4.01 -6.58 6.59
CA HIS A 167 2.69 -6.88 7.13
C HIS A 167 2.64 -6.56 8.63
N PRO A 168 1.51 -6.12 9.21
CA PRO A 168 1.37 -5.88 10.64
C PRO A 168 1.72 -7.07 11.55
N GLY A 169 1.58 -8.31 11.06
CA GLY A 169 1.99 -9.54 11.74
C GLY A 169 2.93 -10.41 10.90
N ASP A 170 3.45 -11.48 11.52
CA ASP A 170 4.35 -12.44 10.88
C ASP A 170 3.55 -13.52 10.15
N TYR A 171 2.97 -13.14 9.02
CA TYR A 171 2.24 -14.03 8.11
C TYR A 171 2.55 -13.70 6.66
N ASN A 172 2.39 -14.69 5.78
CA ASN A 172 2.62 -14.53 4.35
C ASN A 172 1.70 -15.45 3.54
N ALA A 173 1.31 -15.02 2.34
CA ALA A 173 0.54 -15.86 1.42
C ALA A 173 1.40 -17.04 0.95
N GLY A 174 0.82 -18.25 0.90
CA GLY A 174 1.53 -19.47 0.53
C GLY A 174 2.30 -20.12 1.69
N GLU A 175 2.43 -19.47 2.84
CA GLU A 175 3.07 -20.02 4.05
C GLU A 175 2.01 -20.46 5.07
N GLY A 176 1.58 -21.72 4.94
CA GLY A 176 0.52 -22.27 5.78
C GLY A 176 -0.85 -21.69 5.43
N ALA A 177 -1.69 -21.50 6.46
CA ALA A 177 -3.05 -20.98 6.32
C ALA A 177 -3.31 -19.92 7.42
N PRO A 178 -2.64 -18.75 7.34
CA PRO A 178 -2.76 -17.74 8.38
C PRO A 178 -4.20 -17.22 8.47
N THR A 179 -4.59 -16.85 9.67
CA THR A 179 -5.90 -16.30 10.02
C THR A 179 -5.73 -15.03 10.85
N TYR A 180 -6.80 -14.27 11.04
CA TYR A 180 -6.78 -13.13 11.95
C TYR A 180 -6.41 -13.52 13.40
N ASN A 181 -6.51 -14.79 13.81
CA ASN A 181 -6.01 -15.20 15.12
C ASN A 181 -4.49 -15.14 15.24
N ASP A 182 -3.78 -15.15 14.12
CA ASP A 182 -2.33 -15.06 14.03
C ASP A 182 -1.82 -13.59 13.99
N ALA A 183 -2.73 -12.61 13.96
CA ALA A 183 -2.38 -11.20 14.03
C ALA A 183 -1.75 -10.82 15.38
N THR A 184 -0.71 -9.98 15.33
CA THR A 184 0.04 -9.54 16.51
C THR A 184 -0.77 -8.63 17.44
N TYR A 185 -1.64 -7.79 16.88
CA TYR A 185 -2.46 -6.82 17.61
C TYR A 185 -3.86 -6.72 17.01
N GLY A 186 -4.80 -6.17 17.78
CA GLY A 186 -6.22 -6.17 17.42
C GLY A 186 -6.59 -5.28 16.23
N GLU A 187 -5.84 -4.21 15.99
CA GLU A 187 -6.07 -3.30 14.87
C GLU A 187 -5.32 -3.71 13.58
N ASP A 188 -4.76 -4.92 13.53
CA ASP A 188 -4.28 -5.52 12.28
C ASP A 188 -5.48 -5.92 11.41
N THR A 189 -6.05 -4.93 10.73
CA THR A 189 -7.09 -5.11 9.72
C THR A 189 -6.92 -4.10 8.60
N ARG A 190 -7.55 -4.39 7.47
CA ARG A 190 -7.71 -3.47 6.33
C ARG A 190 -8.55 -2.24 6.68
N GLY A 191 -9.06 -2.14 7.91
CA GLY A 191 -9.65 -0.92 8.47
C GLY A 191 -8.61 0.13 8.87
N TYR A 192 -7.38 -0.29 9.15
CA TYR A 192 -6.32 0.58 9.69
C TYR A 192 -5.04 0.59 8.85
N SER A 193 -4.74 -0.50 8.14
CA SER A 193 -3.56 -0.63 7.28
C SER A 193 -3.85 -1.42 6.02
N VAL A 194 -3.45 -0.88 4.86
CA VAL A 194 -3.49 -1.63 3.57
C VAL A 194 -2.51 -2.78 3.56
N MET A 195 -1.55 -2.82 4.49
CA MET A 195 -0.59 -3.91 4.67
C MET A 195 -1.22 -5.15 5.35
N SER A 196 -2.44 -5.04 5.88
CA SER A 196 -3.13 -6.15 6.54
C SER A 196 -3.77 -7.14 5.55
N TYR A 197 -3.79 -8.43 5.93
CA TYR A 197 -4.56 -9.47 5.23
C TYR A 197 -6.02 -9.52 5.68
N TRP A 198 -6.34 -8.98 6.84
CA TRP A 198 -7.59 -9.26 7.53
C TRP A 198 -8.66 -8.23 7.20
N SER A 199 -9.90 -8.69 6.99
CA SER A 199 -11.03 -7.79 6.74
C SER A 199 -11.21 -6.80 7.91
N GLU A 200 -11.57 -5.57 7.55
CA GLU A 200 -11.98 -4.49 8.45
C GLU A 200 -13.13 -4.90 9.39
N SER A 201 -13.96 -5.87 8.98
CA SER A 201 -15.06 -6.38 9.79
C SER A 201 -14.60 -7.08 11.07
N ASN A 202 -13.35 -7.53 11.17
CA ASN A 202 -12.81 -8.03 12.43
C ASN A 202 -12.80 -6.94 13.52
N THR A 203 -12.77 -5.66 13.15
CA THR A 203 -12.72 -4.52 14.08
C THR A 203 -13.96 -3.64 14.00
N ASP A 204 -15.09 -4.24 13.62
CA ASP A 204 -16.41 -3.61 13.56
C ASP A 204 -16.54 -2.44 12.56
N GLN A 205 -15.61 -2.30 11.61
CA GLN A 205 -15.82 -1.50 10.40
C GLN A 205 -16.59 -2.30 9.33
N ASN A 206 -17.13 -1.59 8.35
CA ASN A 206 -17.79 -2.21 7.20
C ASN A 206 -17.65 -1.31 5.97
N PHE A 207 -16.87 -1.77 4.99
CA PHE A 207 -16.64 -1.05 3.73
C PHE A 207 -17.55 -1.51 2.60
N SER A 208 -18.53 -2.36 2.90
CA SER A 208 -19.52 -2.83 1.94
C SER A 208 -20.72 -1.90 1.86
N LYS A 209 -21.14 -1.60 0.63
CA LYS A 209 -22.37 -0.86 0.35
C LYS A 209 -23.12 -1.55 -0.77
N SER A 210 -24.43 -1.74 -0.58
CA SER A 210 -25.30 -2.45 -1.54
C SER A 210 -24.76 -3.85 -1.92
N GLY A 211 -24.16 -4.55 -0.96
CA GLY A 211 -23.58 -5.89 -1.18
C GLY A 211 -22.24 -5.91 -1.94
N VAL A 212 -21.63 -4.76 -2.20
CA VAL A 212 -20.33 -4.68 -2.88
C VAL A 212 -19.28 -4.12 -1.91
N GLU A 213 -18.29 -4.95 -1.58
CA GLU A 213 -17.13 -4.57 -0.77
C GLU A 213 -16.29 -3.49 -1.46
N ALA A 214 -15.65 -2.63 -0.67
CA ALA A 214 -14.64 -1.67 -1.13
C ALA A 214 -13.35 -1.88 -0.36
N TYR A 215 -12.23 -1.56 -1.02
CA TYR A 215 -10.90 -1.64 -0.48
C TYR A 215 -10.25 -0.25 -0.53
N ALA A 216 -9.50 0.14 0.49
CA ALA A 216 -8.80 1.42 0.48
C ALA A 216 -7.79 1.49 -0.69
N SER A 217 -7.82 2.60 -1.44
CA SER A 217 -6.99 2.81 -2.63
C SER A 217 -5.72 3.65 -2.38
N GLY A 218 -5.54 4.10 -1.14
CA GLY A 218 -4.38 4.81 -0.65
C GLY A 218 -4.07 4.41 0.80
N PRO A 219 -2.95 4.89 1.36
CA PRO A 219 -2.54 4.58 2.73
C PRO A 219 -3.63 4.91 3.76
N LEU A 220 -3.82 4.03 4.72
CA LEU A 220 -4.70 4.22 5.87
C LEU A 220 -3.91 4.75 7.08
N MET A 221 -4.59 4.96 8.21
CA MET A 221 -4.04 5.67 9.37
C MET A 221 -2.70 5.12 9.86
N ASP A 222 -2.58 3.79 9.99
CA ASP A 222 -1.35 3.17 10.51
C ASP A 222 -0.25 3.16 9.43
N ASP A 223 -0.63 3.06 8.16
CA ASP A 223 0.29 3.17 7.02
C ASP A 223 0.93 4.56 6.95
N ILE A 224 0.12 5.62 7.11
CA ILE A 224 0.55 7.01 7.12
C ILE A 224 1.53 7.24 8.27
N ALA A 225 1.20 6.79 9.47
CA ALA A 225 2.09 6.94 10.62
C ALA A 225 3.42 6.19 10.41
N ALA A 226 3.39 4.97 9.86
CA ALA A 226 4.60 4.19 9.57
C ALA A 226 5.48 4.88 8.53
N ILE A 227 4.93 5.26 7.38
CA ILE A 227 5.73 5.85 6.30
C ILE A 227 6.29 7.23 6.69
N GLN A 228 5.56 8.01 7.51
CA GLN A 228 6.05 9.26 8.06
C GLN A 228 7.14 9.07 9.11
N LYS A 229 7.08 7.99 9.90
CA LYS A 229 8.15 7.63 10.82
C LYS A 229 9.43 7.24 10.07
N LEU A 230 9.28 6.65 8.87
CA LEU A 230 10.40 6.21 8.04
C LEU A 230 11.05 7.34 7.22
N TYR A 231 10.23 8.17 6.55
CA TYR A 231 10.70 9.17 5.58
C TYR A 231 10.28 10.61 5.89
N GLY A 232 9.62 10.85 7.03
CA GLY A 232 9.13 12.16 7.42
C GLY A 232 7.83 12.55 6.72
N ALA A 233 7.03 13.35 7.41
CA ALA A 233 5.76 13.88 6.89
C ALA A 233 5.95 14.87 5.73
N ASN A 234 5.14 14.74 4.68
CA ASN A 234 5.10 15.71 3.60
C ASN A 234 4.21 16.91 3.98
N THR A 235 4.85 17.97 4.45
CA THR A 235 4.20 19.22 4.89
C THR A 235 3.84 20.17 3.75
N THR A 236 3.99 19.74 2.49
CA THR A 236 3.63 20.55 1.31
C THR A 236 2.32 20.11 0.66
N THR A 237 1.78 18.97 1.07
CA THR A 237 0.55 18.40 0.52
C THR A 237 -0.68 19.15 1.03
N ARG A 238 -1.48 19.67 0.09
CA ARG A 238 -2.82 20.24 0.34
C ARG A 238 -2.84 21.39 1.37
N THR A 239 -1.81 22.25 1.40
CA THR A 239 -1.66 23.38 2.35
C THR A 239 -2.69 24.53 2.27
N GLY A 240 -3.73 24.39 1.47
CA GLY A 240 -4.82 25.36 1.34
C GLY A 240 -6.16 24.74 1.72
N ASP A 241 -7.24 25.52 1.72
CA ASP A 241 -8.57 25.04 2.10
C ASP A 241 -9.03 23.86 1.22
N THR A 242 -9.06 22.67 1.82
CA THR A 242 -9.38 21.43 1.10
C THR A 242 -10.74 20.89 1.51
N THR A 243 -11.60 20.61 0.53
CA THR A 243 -12.83 19.83 0.69
C THR A 243 -12.57 18.40 0.27
N TYR A 244 -13.00 17.45 1.09
CA TYR A 244 -12.94 16.00 0.85
C TYR A 244 -14.36 15.45 0.66
N GLY A 245 -14.51 14.33 -0.04
CA GLY A 245 -15.85 13.76 -0.32
C GLY A 245 -16.57 14.52 -1.44
N PHE A 246 -17.80 14.99 -1.18
CA PHE A 246 -18.58 15.69 -2.21
C PHE A 246 -18.00 17.07 -2.53
N ASN A 247 -17.93 17.40 -3.83
CA ASN A 247 -17.30 18.65 -4.31
C ASN A 247 -15.81 18.74 -3.95
N SER A 248 -15.14 17.59 -3.83
CA SER A 248 -13.73 17.52 -3.45
C SER A 248 -12.83 18.31 -4.40
N ASN A 249 -11.91 19.08 -3.82
CA ASN A 249 -10.80 19.73 -4.51
C ASN A 249 -9.45 19.10 -4.13
N ALA A 250 -9.44 17.97 -3.42
CA ALA A 250 -8.23 17.29 -2.95
C ALA A 250 -7.37 16.69 -4.08
N GLY A 251 -7.91 16.64 -5.32
CA GLY A 251 -7.19 16.18 -6.51
C GLY A 251 -6.88 14.69 -6.50
N ARG A 252 -7.61 13.87 -5.74
CA ARG A 252 -7.47 12.41 -5.69
C ARG A 252 -8.80 11.71 -5.86
N ASP A 253 -8.78 10.59 -6.57
CA ASP A 253 -9.95 9.74 -6.81
C ASP A 253 -10.52 9.19 -5.49
N PHE A 254 -9.66 8.63 -4.64
CA PHE A 254 -10.07 8.02 -3.37
C PHE A 254 -10.53 9.02 -2.30
N LEU A 255 -10.30 10.32 -2.49
CA LEU A 255 -10.73 11.41 -1.60
C LEU A 255 -12.00 12.12 -2.10
N SER A 256 -12.63 11.60 -3.15
CA SER A 256 -13.77 12.23 -3.83
C SER A 256 -15.01 11.36 -3.76
N ALA A 257 -16.17 12.02 -3.63
CA ALA A 257 -17.48 11.43 -3.83
C ALA A 257 -18.27 12.28 -4.85
N SER A 258 -18.98 11.60 -5.72
CA SER A 258 -19.74 12.16 -6.85
C SER A 258 -21.19 11.71 -6.85
N SER A 259 -21.51 10.62 -6.16
CA SER A 259 -22.86 10.05 -6.09
C SER A 259 -23.19 9.49 -4.72
N SER A 260 -24.48 9.40 -4.39
CA SER A 260 -24.94 8.74 -3.17
C SER A 260 -24.67 7.23 -3.14
N SER A 261 -24.31 6.62 -4.27
CA SER A 261 -23.89 5.21 -4.35
C SER A 261 -22.41 5.00 -4.04
N ASP A 262 -21.60 6.05 -4.01
CA ASP A 262 -20.15 5.92 -3.86
C ASP A 262 -19.80 5.29 -2.50
N LYS A 263 -18.75 4.48 -2.53
CA LYS A 263 -18.11 3.89 -1.35
C LYS A 263 -16.86 4.70 -1.10
N VAL A 264 -16.71 5.24 0.10
CA VAL A 264 -15.65 6.17 0.45
C VAL A 264 -14.85 5.56 1.57
N VAL A 265 -13.59 5.21 1.29
CA VAL A 265 -12.67 4.58 2.24
C VAL A 265 -11.33 5.27 2.11
N PHE A 266 -11.04 6.19 3.03
CA PHE A 266 -9.78 6.95 3.05
C PHE A 266 -9.39 7.38 4.46
N SER A 267 -8.09 7.66 4.64
CA SER A 267 -7.55 8.41 5.76
C SER A 267 -7.05 9.76 5.25
N VAL A 268 -7.44 10.86 5.90
CA VAL A 268 -7.02 12.21 5.47
C VAL A 268 -5.59 12.46 5.93
N TRP A 269 -4.75 12.91 5.00
CA TRP A 269 -3.52 13.63 5.29
C TRP A 269 -3.64 15.03 4.70
N ASP A 270 -3.48 16.05 5.52
CA ASP A 270 -3.54 17.46 5.12
C ASP A 270 -2.50 18.23 5.91
N ALA A 271 -1.70 19.06 5.25
CA ALA A 271 -0.62 19.82 5.89
C ALA A 271 -1.07 21.21 6.41
N GLY A 272 -2.31 21.63 6.14
CA GLY A 272 -2.90 22.83 6.73
C GLY A 272 -3.88 23.52 5.80
N GLY A 273 -4.65 24.45 6.35
CA GLY A 273 -5.76 25.09 5.64
C GLY A 273 -6.98 25.15 6.53
N LYS A 274 -8.11 25.62 5.99
CA LYS A 274 -9.43 25.46 6.59
C LYS A 274 -10.22 24.41 5.80
N ASP A 275 -10.19 23.19 6.31
CA ASP A 275 -10.65 22.03 5.56
C ASP A 275 -12.09 21.62 5.90
N THR A 276 -12.71 20.86 5.00
CA THR A 276 -14.11 20.40 5.11
C THR A 276 -14.22 18.93 4.71
N LEU A 277 -14.97 18.15 5.50
CA LEU A 277 -15.48 16.83 5.13
C LEU A 277 -16.96 16.93 4.74
#